data_AF-A0A971TP27-F1
#
_entry.id   AF-A0A971TP27-F1
#
_cell.length_a   1.000
_cell.length_b   1.000
_cell.length_c   1.000
_cell.angle_alpha   90.00
_cell.angle_beta   90.00
_cell.angle_gamma   90.00
#
_symmetry.space_group_name_H-M   'P 1'
#
loop_
_entity.id
_entity.type
_entity.pdbx_description
1 polymer ?
#
loop_
_entity_poly.entity_id
_entity_poly.type
_entity_poly.pdbx_seq_one_letter_code
_entity_poly.pdbx_strand_id
1 'polypeptide(L)'
;MKYYFACPRCGNDERFAHPREQSSGLGCLILLFGGLIPALLFADAIRHRVQCVQCGFIFRQPALPRSSASRVAIYVILVVLSFAALTIILAMDPELTSGIPEVSALLTVEAFIAEYPRAVTLTLIPMLALLLLSLLVVSWVSNVRLRMDMRKTHKLKAGRSSAFRQDRNADAAGVSGCPPRAAVAGQGEGRG
;
A
#
# COMPACT_ATOMS: atom_id res chain seq x y z
N MET A 1 2.89 -6.15 -19.99
CA MET A 1 2.02 -5.60 -18.92
C MET A 1 1.98 -4.07 -19.01
N LYS A 2 0.96 -3.48 -19.64
CA LYS A 2 0.77 -2.00 -19.72
C LYS A 2 -0.32 -1.45 -18.76
N TYR A 3 -1.04 -2.34 -18.08
CA TYR A 3 -2.29 -2.03 -17.37
C TYR A 3 -2.14 -1.15 -16.12
N TYR A 4 -0.92 -0.92 -15.62
CA TYR A 4 -0.69 -0.03 -14.47
C TYR A 4 -0.64 1.46 -14.85
N PHE A 5 -0.49 1.77 -16.13
CA PHE A 5 -0.18 3.12 -16.59
C PHE A 5 -1.11 3.66 -17.65
N ALA A 6 -2.19 2.97 -18.03
CA ALA A 6 -3.13 3.46 -19.03
C ALA A 6 -4.47 3.84 -18.39
N CYS A 7 -5.06 4.95 -18.83
CA CYS A 7 -6.41 5.32 -18.44
C CYS A 7 -7.40 4.25 -18.95
N PRO A 8 -8.24 3.65 -18.09
CA PRO A 8 -9.17 2.60 -18.52
C PRO A 8 -10.26 3.12 -19.47
N ARG A 9 -10.48 4.44 -19.52
CA ARG A 9 -11.49 5.06 -20.38
C ARG A 9 -10.97 5.47 -21.75
N CYS A 10 -9.76 6.04 -21.83
CA CYS A 10 -9.21 6.61 -23.08
C CYS A 10 -7.89 5.99 -23.54
N GLY A 11 -7.32 5.05 -22.79
CA GLY A 11 -6.07 4.37 -23.12
C GLY A 11 -4.80 5.21 -22.93
N ASN A 12 -4.91 6.51 -22.62
CA ASN A 12 -3.76 7.40 -22.46
C ASN A 12 -2.86 6.98 -21.30
N ASP A 13 -1.55 6.96 -21.54
CA ASP A 13 -0.51 6.57 -20.59
C ASP A 13 0.48 7.69 -20.21
N GLU A 14 0.34 8.88 -20.81
CA GLU A 14 1.38 9.90 -20.70
C GLU A 14 1.22 10.85 -19.49
N ARG A 15 0.00 11.09 -19.00
CA ARG A 15 -0.26 12.15 -17.99
C ARG A 15 -1.39 11.84 -17.00
N PHE A 16 -1.00 11.70 -15.73
CA PHE A 16 -1.90 11.54 -14.60
C PHE A 16 -1.66 12.63 -13.54
N ALA A 17 -2.74 13.25 -13.06
CA ALA A 17 -2.71 14.18 -11.95
C ALA A 17 -3.20 13.49 -10.67
N HIS A 18 -2.57 13.82 -9.54
CA HIS A 18 -3.10 13.43 -8.24
C HIS A 18 -4.01 14.56 -7.76
N PRO A 19 -5.33 14.32 -7.58
CA PRO A 19 -6.19 15.32 -6.98
C PRO A 19 -5.67 15.64 -5.57
N ARG A 20 -5.75 16.92 -5.17
CA ARG A 20 -5.43 17.32 -3.79
C ARG A 20 -6.49 16.75 -2.86
N GLU A 21 -6.26 15.55 -2.35
CA GLU A 21 -7.07 14.98 -1.28
C GLU A 21 -6.62 15.61 0.05
N GLN A 22 -7.56 16.11 0.84
CA GLN A 22 -7.27 16.47 2.23
C GLN A 22 -6.95 15.18 2.99
N SER A 23 -5.76 15.11 3.57
CA SER A 23 -5.36 13.99 4.42
C SER A 23 -6.30 13.92 5.61
N SER A 24 -7.19 12.93 5.61
CA SER A 24 -8.07 12.66 6.74
C SER A 24 -7.24 12.00 7.84
N GLY A 25 -7.23 12.57 9.05
CA GLY A 25 -6.54 11.98 10.22
C GLY A 25 -7.08 10.61 10.66
N LEU A 26 -8.08 10.07 9.96
CA LEU A 26 -8.72 8.79 10.19
C LEU A 26 -7.72 7.62 10.26
N GLY A 27 -6.65 7.64 9.46
CA GLY A 27 -5.64 6.58 9.48
C GLY A 27 -4.90 6.48 10.82
N CYS A 28 -4.66 7.62 11.47
CA CYS A 28 -4.02 7.66 12.78
C CYS A 28 -4.97 7.18 13.88
N LEU A 29 -6.27 7.53 13.78
CA LEU A 29 -7.30 7.02 14.67
C LEU A 29 -7.47 5.49 14.56
N ILE A 30 -7.45 4.94 13.34
CA ILE A 30 -7.56 3.49 13.13
C ILE A 30 -6.34 2.76 13.70
N LEU A 31 -5.14 3.33 13.60
CA LEU A 31 -3.96 2.76 14.25
C LEU A 31 -4.09 2.74 15.78
N LEU A 32 -4.54 3.84 16.38
CA LEU A 32 -4.67 3.98 17.83
C LEU A 32 -5.77 3.09 18.41
N PHE A 33 -6.94 3.02 17.76
CA PHE A 33 -8.11 2.32 18.30
C PHE A 33 -8.32 0.91 17.73
N GLY A 34 -7.89 0.65 16.49
CA GLY A 34 -8.02 -0.66 15.84
C GLY A 34 -6.77 -1.52 15.95
N GLY A 35 -5.62 -0.95 16.30
CA GLY A 35 -4.35 -1.65 16.32
C GLY A 35 -3.77 -1.88 14.92
N LEU A 36 -2.73 -2.73 14.86
CA LEU A 36 -1.88 -2.85 13.67
C LEU A 36 -2.62 -3.48 12.47
N ILE A 37 -3.44 -4.51 12.69
CA ILE A 37 -4.10 -5.25 11.60
C ILE A 37 -5.11 -4.37 10.85
N PRO A 38 -6.06 -3.70 11.54
CA PRO A 38 -6.98 -2.77 10.86
C PRO A 38 -6.26 -1.59 10.22
N ALA A 39 -5.17 -1.10 10.80
CA ALA A 39 -4.38 -0.03 10.20
C ALA A 39 -3.70 -0.46 8.89
N LEU A 40 -3.17 -1.69 8.83
CA LEU A 40 -2.60 -2.25 7.61
C LEU A 40 -3.66 -2.46 6.53
N LEU A 41 -4.83 -2.97 6.90
CA LEU A 41 -5.98 -3.12 5.99
C LEU A 41 -6.46 -1.75 5.48
N PHE A 42 -6.53 -0.75 6.35
CA PHE A 42 -6.93 0.60 6.00
C PHE A 42 -5.90 1.27 5.07
N ALA A 43 -4.60 1.11 5.35
CA ALA A 43 -3.55 1.59 4.47
C ALA A 43 -3.59 0.96 3.07
N ASP A 44 -3.97 -0.32 2.96
CA ASP A 44 -4.16 -0.97 1.67
C ASP A 44 -5.44 -0.50 0.96
N ALA A 45 -6.45 -0.07 1.71
CA ALA A 45 -7.73 0.44 1.19
C ALA A 45 -7.66 1.90 0.73
N ILE A 46 -6.86 2.75 1.40
CA ILE A 46 -6.55 4.12 0.93
C ILE A 46 -5.52 4.05 -0.19
N ARG A 47 -5.91 3.48 -1.32
CA ARG A 47 -5.11 3.62 -2.54
C ARG A 47 -5.38 4.99 -3.12
N HIS A 48 -4.31 5.65 -3.53
CA HIS A 48 -4.38 6.97 -4.14
C HIS A 48 -5.33 6.95 -5.35
N ARG A 49 -6.25 7.93 -5.37
CA ARG A 49 -7.01 8.22 -6.58
C ARG A 49 -6.12 8.97 -7.55
N VAL A 50 -6.30 8.66 -8.82
CA VAL A 50 -5.52 9.22 -9.92
C VAL A 50 -6.49 9.73 -10.96
N GLN A 51 -6.27 10.95 -11.45
CA GLN A 51 -7.09 11.58 -12.48
C GLN A 51 -6.34 11.60 -13.81
N CYS A 52 -6.98 11.11 -14.88
CA CYS A 52 -6.44 11.25 -16.23
C CYS A 52 -6.53 12.71 -16.69
N VAL A 53 -5.42 13.30 -17.13
CA VAL A 53 -5.38 14.72 -17.56
C VAL A 53 -6.11 14.93 -18.90
N GLN A 54 -6.19 13.91 -19.75
CA GLN A 54 -6.77 14.04 -21.09
C GLN A 54 -8.30 13.94 -21.09
N CYS A 55 -8.88 13.00 -20.34
CA CYS A 55 -10.34 12.78 -20.31
C CYS A 55 -10.99 13.11 -18.96
N GLY A 56 -10.22 13.53 -17.95
CA GLY A 56 -10.71 13.88 -16.61
C GLY A 56 -11.17 12.70 -15.75
N PHE A 57 -11.12 11.45 -16.26
CA PHE A 57 -11.59 10.27 -15.55
C PHE A 57 -10.76 9.98 -14.30
N ILE A 58 -11.42 9.83 -13.15
CA ILE A 58 -10.80 9.51 -11.86
C ILE A 58 -10.94 8.01 -11.62
N PHE A 59 -9.82 7.34 -11.34
CA PHE A 59 -9.80 5.92 -11.03
C PHE A 59 -8.84 5.64 -9.87
N ARG A 60 -8.99 4.49 -9.22
CA ARG A 60 -8.08 4.06 -8.16
C ARG A 60 -6.90 3.34 -8.79
N GLN A 61 -5.68 3.66 -8.33
CA GLN A 61 -4.51 2.94 -8.80
C GLN A 61 -4.60 1.48 -8.32
N PRO A 62 -4.48 0.48 -9.22
CA PRO A 62 -4.44 -0.92 -8.81
C PRO A 62 -3.26 -1.15 -7.86
N ALA A 63 -3.39 -2.12 -6.94
CA ALA A 63 -2.30 -2.45 -6.03
C ALA A 63 -1.07 -2.83 -6.85
N LEU A 64 0.08 -2.22 -6.52
CA LEU A 64 1.35 -2.62 -7.10
C LEU A 64 1.52 -4.14 -6.91
N PRO A 65 2.00 -4.85 -7.94
CA PRO A 65 2.21 -6.28 -7.83
C PRO A 65 3.22 -6.52 -6.71
N ARG A 66 2.79 -7.29 -5.70
CA ARG A 66 3.68 -7.71 -4.60
C ARG A 66 4.78 -8.60 -5.17
N SER A 67 6.03 -8.34 -4.78
CA SER A 67 7.16 -9.22 -5.12
C SER A 67 6.89 -10.64 -4.63
N SER A 68 7.41 -11.65 -5.33
CA SER A 68 7.35 -13.06 -4.89
C SER A 68 7.93 -13.21 -3.48
N ALA A 69 9.04 -12.53 -3.20
CA ALA A 69 9.67 -12.50 -1.88
C ALA A 69 8.73 -11.98 -0.79
N SER A 70 7.96 -10.93 -1.05
CA SER A 70 7.01 -10.41 -0.06
C SER A 70 5.84 -11.36 0.22
N ARG A 71 5.42 -12.16 -0.78
CA ARG A 71 4.42 -13.22 -0.55
C ARG A 71 5.00 -14.31 0.33
N VAL A 72 6.20 -14.78 0.02
CA VAL A 72 6.89 -15.80 0.83
C VAL A 72 7.06 -15.30 2.26
N ALA A 73 7.51 -14.07 2.46
CA ALA A 73 7.66 -13.51 3.81
C ALA A 73 6.32 -13.45 4.58
N ILE A 74 5.22 -13.08 3.93
CA ILE A 74 3.89 -13.12 4.54
C ILE A 74 3.51 -14.54 4.94
N TYR A 75 3.74 -15.54 4.08
CA TYR A 75 3.48 -16.93 4.40
C TYR A 75 4.33 -17.42 5.58
N VAL A 76 5.63 -17.11 5.60
CA VAL A 76 6.50 -17.50 6.71
C VAL A 76 6.04 -16.84 8.02
N ILE A 77 5.69 -15.56 7.99
CA ILE A 77 5.14 -14.86 9.17
C ILE A 77 3.84 -15.52 9.64
N LEU A 78 2.91 -15.83 8.72
CA LEU A 78 1.66 -16.52 9.07
C LEU A 78 1.89 -17.91 9.66
N VAL A 79 2.82 -18.68 9.09
CA VAL A 79 3.19 -20.00 9.61
C VAL A 79 3.76 -19.86 11.02
N VAL A 80 4.73 -18.96 11.24
CA VAL A 80 5.32 -18.72 12.56
C VAL A 80 4.26 -18.29 13.57
N LEU A 81 3.36 -17.38 13.20
CA LEU A 81 2.26 -16.93 14.08
C LEU A 81 1.27 -18.06 14.36
N SER A 82 0.96 -18.92 13.39
CA SER A 82 0.09 -20.07 13.61
C SER A 82 0.70 -21.10 14.56
N PHE A 83 2.01 -21.36 14.46
CA PHE A 83 2.72 -22.20 15.41
C PHE A 83 2.71 -21.59 16.81
N ALA A 84 2.97 -20.28 16.93
CA ALA A 84 2.90 -19.60 18.22
C ALA A 84 1.49 -19.67 18.84
N ALA A 85 0.44 -19.43 18.05
CA ALA A 85 -0.94 -19.55 18.50
C ALA A 85 -1.28 -20.98 18.95
N LEU A 86 -0.84 -21.99 18.18
CA LEU A 86 -1.03 -23.40 18.54
C LEU A 86 -0.32 -23.74 19.85
N THR A 87 0.91 -23.26 20.06
CA THR A 87 1.62 -23.48 21.33
C THR A 87 0.91 -22.84 22.52
N ILE A 88 0.31 -21.65 22.33
CA ILE A 88 -0.47 -20.99 23.40
C ILE A 88 -1.75 -21.78 23.69
N ILE A 89 -2.45 -22.26 22.67
CA ILE A 89 -3.67 -23.07 22.84
C ILE A 89 -3.34 -24.36 23.62
N LEU A 90 -2.30 -25.08 23.22
CA LEU A 90 -1.86 -26.30 23.90
C LEU A 90 -1.38 -26.03 25.34
N ALA A 91 -0.81 -24.84 25.60
CA ALA A 91 -0.41 -24.45 26.95
C ALA A 91 -1.61 -24.11 27.86
N MET A 92 -2.72 -23.66 27.29
CA MET A 92 -3.92 -23.27 28.04
C MET A 92 -4.85 -24.46 28.33
N ASP A 93 -4.77 -25.53 27.54
CA ASP A 93 -5.60 -26.73 27.69
C ASP A 93 -4.74 -28.01 27.63
N PRO A 94 -4.30 -28.53 28.80
CA PRO A 94 -3.45 -29.70 28.89
C PRO A 94 -4.20 -31.02 28.58
N GLU A 95 -5.53 -31.01 28.43
CA GLU A 95 -6.24 -32.24 28.05
C GLU A 95 -5.99 -32.58 26.58
N LEU A 96 -5.78 -31.58 25.73
CA LEU A 96 -5.45 -31.75 24.30
C LEU A 96 -4.08 -32.41 24.09
N THR A 97 -3.14 -32.26 25.02
CA THR A 97 -1.81 -32.87 24.90
C THR A 97 -1.79 -34.34 25.28
N SER A 98 -2.81 -34.83 26.03
CA SER A 98 -2.91 -36.23 26.45
C SER A 98 -3.06 -37.24 25.30
N GLY A 99 -3.50 -36.78 24.12
CA GLY A 99 -3.67 -37.62 22.93
C GLY A 99 -2.43 -37.75 22.03
N ILE A 100 -1.33 -37.06 22.36
CA ILE A 100 -0.10 -37.07 21.54
C ILE A 100 0.76 -38.27 21.96
N PRO A 101 1.13 -39.18 21.04
CA PRO A 101 1.96 -40.33 21.40
C PRO A 101 3.32 -39.87 21.91
N GLU A 102 3.77 -40.45 23.02
CA GLU A 102 5.09 -40.18 23.59
C GLU A 102 6.18 -40.67 22.62
N VAL A 103 6.85 -39.72 21.98
CA VAL A 103 8.05 -39.99 21.20
C VAL A 103 9.24 -39.80 22.12
N SER A 104 10.14 -40.77 22.22
CA SER A 104 11.28 -40.75 23.14
C SER A 104 12.20 -39.53 22.97
N ALA A 105 12.31 -38.98 21.75
CA ALA A 105 13.01 -37.73 21.50
C ALA A 105 12.34 -36.50 22.16
N LEU A 106 10.99 -36.50 22.22
CA LEU A 106 10.20 -35.43 22.83
C LEU A 106 10.42 -35.39 24.34
N LEU A 107 10.49 -36.55 25.00
CA LEU A 107 10.75 -36.67 26.44
C LEU A 107 12.09 -36.04 26.86
N THR A 108 13.15 -36.21 26.07
CA THR A 108 14.44 -35.56 26.31
C THR A 108 14.36 -34.03 26.21
N VAL A 109 13.59 -33.52 25.24
CA VAL A 109 13.42 -32.08 25.06
C VAL A 109 12.56 -31.51 26.18
N GLU A 110 11.50 -32.22 26.56
CA GLU A 110 10.59 -31.82 27.63
C GLU A 110 11.28 -31.79 28.99
N ALA A 111 12.08 -32.82 29.32
CA ALA A 111 12.90 -32.82 30.53
C ALA A 111 13.86 -31.62 30.57
N PHE A 112 14.51 -31.30 29.44
CA PHE A 112 15.40 -30.14 29.35
C PHE A 112 14.66 -28.81 29.52
N ILE A 113 13.46 -28.67 28.94
CA ILE A 113 12.61 -27.49 29.10
C ILE A 113 12.14 -27.34 30.55
N ALA A 114 11.73 -28.44 31.17
CA ALA A 114 11.27 -28.47 32.57
C ALA A 114 12.40 -28.08 33.54
N GLU A 115 13.63 -28.47 33.24
CA GLU A 115 14.79 -28.16 34.08
C GLU A 115 15.25 -26.70 33.93
N TYR A 116 15.13 -26.11 32.74
CA TYR A 116 15.61 -24.74 32.46
C TYR A 116 14.58 -23.83 31.78
N PRO A 117 13.36 -23.64 32.33
CA PRO A 117 12.29 -22.93 31.64
C PRO A 117 12.62 -21.45 31.39
N ARG A 118 13.36 -20.82 32.32
CA ARG A 118 13.81 -19.43 32.18
C ARG A 118 14.87 -19.26 31.11
N ALA A 119 15.83 -20.19 31.02
CA ALA A 119 16.88 -20.10 30.00
C ALA A 119 16.31 -20.38 28.60
N VAL A 120 15.40 -21.34 28.48
CA VAL A 120 14.71 -21.64 27.21
C VAL A 120 13.88 -20.45 26.75
N THR A 121 13.06 -19.85 27.62
CA THR A 121 12.26 -18.67 27.24
C THR A 121 13.13 -17.47 26.89
N LEU A 122 14.19 -17.18 27.68
CA LEU A 122 15.12 -16.09 27.42
C LEU A 122 15.92 -16.25 26.12
N THR A 123 16.10 -17.47 25.61
CA THR A 123 16.82 -17.73 24.36
C THR A 123 15.89 -17.85 23.15
N LEU A 124 14.73 -18.49 23.31
CA LEU A 124 13.78 -18.72 22.22
C LEU A 124 13.12 -17.43 21.75
N ILE A 125 12.71 -16.56 22.69
CA ILE A 125 12.03 -15.29 22.37
C ILE A 125 12.92 -14.38 21.48
N PRO A 126 14.17 -14.08 21.83
CA PRO A 126 15.02 -13.24 20.99
C PRO A 126 15.38 -13.93 19.67
N MET A 127 15.56 -15.27 19.64
CA MET A 127 15.77 -15.99 18.38
C MET A 127 14.58 -15.82 17.42
N LEU A 128 13.36 -16.00 17.94
CA LEU A 128 12.14 -15.82 17.15
C LEU A 128 12.00 -14.36 16.67
N ALA A 129 12.28 -13.39 17.55
CA ALA A 129 12.25 -11.98 17.21
C ALA A 129 13.26 -11.62 16.11
N LEU A 130 14.48 -12.15 16.19
CA LEU A 130 15.52 -11.95 15.16
C LEU A 130 15.14 -12.61 13.84
N LEU A 131 14.54 -13.81 13.87
CA LEU A 131 14.04 -14.49 12.69
C LEU A 131 12.95 -13.65 12.01
N LEU A 132 11.95 -13.19 12.77
CA LEU A 132 10.88 -12.33 12.25
C LEU A 132 11.43 -11.00 11.71
N LEU A 133 12.36 -10.37 12.42
CA LEU A 133 12.99 -9.13 11.99
C LEU A 133 13.77 -9.32 10.68
N SER A 134 14.54 -10.40 10.55
CA SER A 134 15.29 -10.69 9.32
C SER A 134 14.37 -10.91 8.12
N LEU A 135 13.26 -11.63 8.31
CA LEU A 135 12.25 -11.85 7.27
C LEU A 135 11.54 -10.55 6.87
N LEU A 136 11.22 -9.69 7.84
CA LEU A 136 10.66 -8.36 7.58
C LEU A 136 11.63 -7.49 6.78
N VAL A 137 12.91 -7.46 7.16
CA VAL A 137 13.95 -6.71 6.45
C VAL A 137 14.12 -7.23 5.02
N VAL A 138 14.23 -8.55 4.82
CA VAL A 138 14.35 -9.15 3.47
C VAL A 138 13.13 -8.83 2.61
N SER A 139 11.92 -8.96 3.16
CA SER A 139 10.67 -8.60 2.50
C SER A 139 10.64 -7.13 2.10
N TRP A 140 11.05 -6.25 3.02
CA TRP A 140 11.06 -4.81 2.80
C TRP A 140 12.09 -4.41 1.73
N VAL A 141 13.33 -4.89 1.84
CA VAL A 141 14.40 -4.63 0.87
C VAL A 141 14.01 -5.14 -0.52
N SER A 142 13.42 -6.33 -0.62
CA SER A 142 12.95 -6.88 -1.89
C SER A 142 11.84 -6.03 -2.51
N ASN A 143 10.87 -5.59 -1.70
CA ASN A 143 9.81 -4.69 -2.17
C ASN A 143 10.32 -3.31 -2.57
N VAL A 144 11.29 -2.74 -1.84
CA VAL A 144 11.90 -1.45 -2.18
C VAL A 144 12.66 -1.56 -3.49
N ARG A 145 13.46 -2.63 -3.67
CA ARG A 145 14.19 -2.88 -4.94
C ARG A 145 13.22 -3.03 -6.10
N LEU A 146 12.17 -3.85 -5.96
CA LEU A 146 11.15 -4.00 -7.01
C LEU A 146 10.50 -2.66 -7.35
N ARG A 147 10.18 -1.83 -6.36
CA ARG A 147 9.62 -0.49 -6.59
C ARG A 147 10.62 0.43 -7.30
N MET A 148 11.90 0.37 -6.96
CA MET A 148 12.94 1.14 -7.65
C MET A 148 13.10 0.68 -9.10
N ASP A 149 13.10 -0.62 -9.36
CA ASP A 149 13.23 -1.16 -10.71
C ASP A 149 12.01 -0.85 -11.57
N MET A 150 10.80 -0.98 -11.02
CA MET A 150 9.57 -0.52 -11.67
C MET A 150 9.61 0.99 -11.94
N ARG A 151 10.16 1.80 -11.04
CA ARG A 151 10.37 3.24 -11.31
C ARG A 151 11.38 3.47 -12.43
N LYS A 152 12.45 2.68 -12.54
CA LYS A 152 13.45 2.83 -13.60
C LYS A 152 12.90 2.42 -14.97
N THR A 153 12.22 1.28 -15.06
CA THR A 153 11.58 0.82 -16.30
C THR A 153 10.38 1.67 -16.69
N HIS A 154 9.69 2.26 -15.70
CA HIS A 154 8.57 3.18 -15.91
C HIS A 154 8.90 4.64 -15.61
N LYS A 155 10.15 5.08 -15.77
CA LYS A 155 10.42 6.44 -16.26
C LYS A 155 9.96 6.48 -17.73
N LEU A 156 8.69 6.20 -18.05
CA LEU A 156 7.71 7.26 -18.35
C LEU A 156 8.40 8.63 -18.34
N LYS A 157 8.89 9.04 -19.52
CA LYS A 157 8.65 10.35 -20.17
C LYS A 157 8.28 11.49 -19.21
N ALA A 158 9.01 11.65 -18.12
CA ALA A 158 8.76 12.69 -17.15
C ALA A 158 9.25 13.99 -17.80
N GLY A 159 8.31 14.76 -18.33
CA GLY A 159 8.53 16.18 -18.58
C GLY A 159 9.14 16.53 -19.93
N ARG A 160 8.36 16.38 -21.00
CA ARG A 160 8.22 17.46 -22.01
C ARG A 160 7.08 18.42 -21.61
N SER A 161 6.75 18.49 -20.31
CA SER A 161 5.71 19.37 -19.78
C SER A 161 6.19 20.80 -19.55
N SER A 162 7.51 21.06 -19.54
CA SER A 162 8.05 22.42 -19.62
C SER A 162 7.74 23.07 -20.97
N ALA A 163 7.77 22.31 -22.08
CA ALA A 163 7.43 22.84 -23.40
C ALA A 163 5.95 23.24 -23.50
N PHE A 164 5.02 22.41 -23.02
CA PHE A 164 3.58 22.70 -23.16
C PHE A 164 3.07 23.81 -22.22
N ARG A 165 3.72 24.03 -21.07
CA ARG A 165 3.39 25.17 -20.21
C ARG A 165 3.95 26.48 -20.78
N GLN A 166 5.00 26.41 -21.59
CA GLN A 166 5.53 27.54 -22.33
C GLN A 166 4.63 27.90 -23.52
N ASP A 167 4.10 26.91 -24.25
CA ASP A 167 3.14 27.16 -25.34
C ASP A 167 1.81 27.76 -24.85
N ARG A 168 1.23 27.25 -23.76
CA ARG A 168 0.00 27.85 -23.20
C ARG A 168 0.18 29.26 -22.66
N ASN A 169 1.38 29.60 -22.16
CA ASN A 169 1.68 30.96 -21.71
C ASN A 169 1.99 31.89 -22.90
N ALA A 170 2.54 31.36 -24.00
CA ALA A 170 2.71 32.11 -25.24
C ALA A 170 1.36 32.42 -25.91
N ASP A 171 0.45 31.45 -25.97
CA ASP A 171 -0.90 31.65 -26.51
C ASP A 171 -1.74 32.59 -25.63
N ALA A 172 -1.58 32.55 -24.30
CA ALA A 172 -2.27 33.47 -23.38
C ALA A 172 -1.71 34.91 -23.42
N ALA A 173 -0.44 35.10 -23.79
CA ALA A 173 0.15 36.42 -23.98
C ALA A 173 -0.24 37.08 -25.32
N GLY A 174 -0.72 36.28 -26.30
CA GLY A 174 -1.17 36.77 -27.62
C GLY A 174 -2.64 37.17 -27.72
N VAL A 175 -3.48 36.85 -26.72
CA VAL A 175 -4.92 37.19 -26.72
C VAL A 175 -5.19 38.37 -25.78
N SER A 176 -4.57 39.52 -26.06
CA SER A 176 -4.93 40.83 -25.46
C SER A 176 -5.95 41.60 -26.31
N GLY A 177 -6.77 40.89 -27.09
CA GLY A 177 -7.73 41.46 -28.04
C GLY A 177 -9.13 40.87 -27.88
N CYS A 178 -9.70 40.89 -26.67
CA CYS A 178 -11.16 40.79 -26.55
C CYS A 178 -11.73 42.18 -26.87
N PRO A 179 -12.45 42.36 -28.00
CA PRO A 179 -13.17 43.61 -28.23
C PRO A 179 -14.21 43.80 -27.11
N PRO A 180 -14.48 45.05 -26.70
CA PRO A 180 -15.48 45.33 -25.69
C PRO A 180 -16.83 44.78 -26.17
N ARG A 181 -17.44 43.98 -25.29
CA ARG A 181 -18.79 43.44 -25.43
C ARG A 181 -19.73 44.63 -25.61
N ALA A 182 -20.19 44.85 -26.84
CA ALA A 182 -21.16 45.88 -27.14
C ALA A 182 -22.37 45.69 -26.22
N ALA A 183 -22.65 46.72 -25.44
CA ALA A 183 -23.87 46.82 -24.65
C ALA A 183 -25.05 46.80 -25.62
N VAL A 184 -25.75 45.67 -25.70
CA VAL A 184 -27.03 45.59 -26.37
C VAL A 184 -28.04 46.28 -25.46
N ALA A 185 -28.19 47.58 -25.69
CA ALA A 185 -29.33 48.36 -25.26
C ALA A 185 -30.47 48.15 -26.28
N GLY A 186 -31.64 47.80 -25.76
CA GLY A 186 -32.93 47.73 -26.44
C GLY A 186 -33.91 47.24 -25.38
N GLN A 187 -34.69 48.07 -24.67
CA GLN A 187 -35.50 49.24 -25.03
C GLN A 187 -36.66 48.92 -25.99
N GLY A 188 -37.88 49.08 -25.45
CA GLY A 188 -39.18 49.08 -26.14
C GLY A 188 -39.70 47.67 -26.44
N GLU A 189 -41.00 47.34 -26.39
CA GLU A 189 -42.26 48.09 -26.34
C GLU A 189 -43.32 46.96 -26.19
N GLY A 190 -44.29 46.97 -25.27
CA GLY A 190 -45.51 47.74 -25.39
C GLY A 190 -46.56 47.07 -26.32
N ARG A 191 -47.74 46.74 -25.73
CA ARG A 191 -49.04 46.34 -26.35
C ARG A 191 -49.19 44.86 -26.72
N GLY A 192 -50.30 44.18 -26.38
CA GLY A 192 -51.54 44.58 -25.69
C GLY A 192 -52.37 43.34 -25.36
#